data_AF-A0A6L9EWL1-F1
#
_entry.id   AF-A0A6L9EWL1-F1
#
_cell.length_a   1.000
_cell.length_b   1.000
_cell.length_c   1.000
_cell.angle_alpha   90.00
_cell.angle_beta   90.00
_cell.angle_gamma   90.00
#
_symmetry.space_group_name_H-M   'P 1'
#
loop_
_entity.id
_entity.type
_entity.pdbx_description
1 polymer ?
#
loop_
_entity_poly.entity_id
_entity_poly.type
_entity_poly.pdbx_seq_one_letter_code
_entity_poly.pdbx_strand_id
1 'polypeptide(L)'
;MTNKENIQPLNLTGKAFCERLGVSFNGQIMQSMRELGLVNFFKVGKKYLYAHEDIDIVNHKLRKGEISIRVNKGYYITIND
;
A
#
# COMPACT_ATOMS: atom_id res chain seq x y z
N MET A 1 -15.54 -15.37 -28.65
CA MET A 1 -14.73 -15.45 -27.42
C MET A 1 -14.45 -14.03 -26.97
N THR A 2 -15.11 -13.55 -25.91
CA THR A 2 -14.87 -12.23 -25.35
C THR A 2 -13.53 -12.25 -24.65
N ASN A 3 -12.52 -11.59 -25.21
CA ASN A 3 -11.29 -11.26 -24.49
C ASN A 3 -11.71 -10.38 -23.30
N LYS A 4 -11.79 -10.97 -22.10
CA LYS A 4 -11.81 -10.18 -20.87
C LYS A 4 -10.41 -9.58 -20.75
N GLU A 5 -10.25 -8.37 -21.28
CA GLU A 5 -9.09 -7.56 -20.94
C GLU A 5 -9.02 -7.48 -19.41
N ASN A 6 -7.90 -7.93 -18.85
CA ASN A 6 -7.69 -7.96 -17.41
C ASN A 6 -7.34 -6.54 -16.93
N ILE A 7 -8.33 -5.65 -16.97
CA ILE A 7 -8.18 -4.24 -16.58
C ILE A 7 -7.87 -4.21 -15.08
N GLN A 8 -6.66 -3.77 -14.74
CA GLN A 8 -6.30 -3.56 -13.35
C GLN A 8 -7.10 -2.38 -12.79
N PRO A 9 -7.62 -2.48 -11.56
CA PRO A 9 -8.34 -1.37 -10.95
C PRO A 9 -7.37 -0.21 -10.68
N LEU A 10 -7.80 1.01 -11.02
CA LEU A 10 -7.05 2.24 -10.78
C LEU A 10 -6.77 2.47 -9.29
N ASN A 11 -7.70 2.02 -8.43
CA ASN A 11 -7.61 2.20 -6.99
C ASN A 11 -7.96 0.91 -6.25
N LEU A 12 -7.29 0.70 -5.12
CA LEU A 12 -7.37 -0.52 -4.34
C LEU A 12 -7.82 -0.22 -2.92
N THR A 13 -8.51 -1.17 -2.31
CA THR A 13 -8.71 -1.14 -0.85
C THR A 13 -7.37 -1.36 -0.15
N GLY A 14 -7.23 -0.91 1.10
CA GLY A 14 -5.99 -1.15 1.87
C GLY A 14 -5.60 -2.62 1.96
N LYS A 15 -6.58 -3.54 2.03
CA LYS A 15 -6.32 -4.99 2.00
C LYS A 15 -5.69 -5.42 0.67
N ALA A 16 -6.31 -5.05 -0.44
CA ALA A 16 -5.81 -5.38 -1.78
C ALA A 16 -4.46 -4.72 -2.08
N PHE A 17 -4.22 -3.52 -1.57
CA PHE A 17 -2.93 -2.83 -1.67
C PHE A 17 -1.82 -3.63 -0.98
N CYS A 18 -2.00 -4.02 0.29
CA CYS A 18 -1.04 -4.86 1.01
C CYS A 18 -0.81 -6.21 0.33
N GLU A 19 -1.87 -6.88 -0.11
CA GLU A 19 -1.76 -8.17 -0.82
C GLU A 19 -0.92 -8.05 -2.10
N ARG A 20 -1.09 -6.97 -2.87
CA ARG A 20 -0.30 -6.71 -4.08
C ARG A 20 1.16 -6.35 -3.79
N LEU A 21 1.41 -5.66 -2.67
CA LEU A 21 2.75 -5.39 -2.18
C LEU A 21 3.46 -6.66 -1.64
N GLY A 22 2.73 -7.76 -1.46
CA GLY A 22 3.26 -9.01 -0.90
C GLY A 22 3.38 -9.00 0.62
N VAL A 23 2.57 -8.18 1.30
CA VAL A 23 2.60 -8.05 2.77
C VAL A 23 1.23 -8.34 3.37
N SER A 24 1.22 -8.93 4.57
CA SER A 24 -0.03 -9.16 5.30
C SER A 24 -0.72 -7.84 5.61
N PHE A 25 -2.02 -7.76 5.34
CA PHE A 25 -2.80 -6.56 5.66
C PHE A 25 -2.80 -6.31 7.17
N ASN A 26 -2.36 -5.11 7.56
CA ASN A 26 -2.53 -4.57 8.88
C ASN A 26 -2.91 -3.08 8.77
N GLY A 27 -3.96 -2.66 9.49
CA GLY A 27 -4.42 -1.27 9.48
C GLY A 27 -3.34 -0.26 9.88
N GLN A 28 -2.41 -0.65 10.77
CA GLN A 28 -1.28 0.17 11.21
C GLN A 28 -0.23 0.37 10.11
N ILE A 29 -0.04 -0.60 9.21
CA ILE A 29 0.83 -0.45 8.03
C ILE A 29 0.25 0.62 7.12
N MET A 30 -1.02 0.51 6.75
CA MET A 30 -1.66 1.50 5.89
C MET A 30 -1.72 2.87 6.57
N GLN A 31 -1.87 2.91 7.89
CA GLN A 31 -1.82 4.16 8.65
C GLN A 31 -0.45 4.82 8.57
N SER A 32 0.62 4.10 8.90
CA SER A 32 1.99 4.63 8.84
C SER A 32 2.40 5.03 7.42
N MET A 33 1.98 4.30 6.38
CA MET A 33 2.19 4.71 4.99
C MET A 33 1.57 6.08 4.66
N ARG A 34 0.35 6.35 5.16
CA ARG A 34 -0.31 7.66 4.98
C ARG A 34 0.38 8.75 5.78
N GLU A 35 0.75 8.47 7.03
CA GLU A 35 1.43 9.43 7.92
C GLU A 35 2.80 9.85 7.38
N LEU A 36 3.51 8.93 6.71
CA LEU A 36 4.79 9.19 6.05
C LEU A 36 4.66 9.76 4.63
N GLY A 37 3.45 9.97 4.12
CA GLY A 37 3.23 10.47 2.75
C GLY A 37 3.67 9.51 1.65
N LEU A 38 3.77 8.21 1.94
CA LEU A 38 4.18 7.19 0.98
C LEU A 38 3.07 6.76 0.02
N VAL A 39 1.81 7.02 0.40
CA VAL A 39 0.63 6.69 -0.41
C VAL A 39 -0.37 7.83 -0.33
N ASN A 40 -1.07 8.07 -1.43
CA ASN A 40 -2.23 8.95 -1.46
C ASN A 40 -3.51 8.13 -1.30
N PHE A 41 -4.56 8.76 -0.75
CA PHE A 41 -5.84 8.09 -0.58
C PHE A 41 -7.02 9.04 -0.74
N PHE A 42 -8.16 8.47 -1.11
CA PHE A 42 -9.47 9.11 -0.99
C PHE A 42 -10.46 8.16 -0.32
N LYS A 43 -11.62 8.70 0.07
CA LYS A 43 -12.68 7.94 0.74
C LYS A 43 -13.90 7.78 -0.16
N VAL A 44 -14.47 6.58 -0.13
CA VAL A 44 -15.83 6.29 -0.63
C VAL A 44 -16.62 5.69 0.52
N GLY A 45 -17.50 6.50 1.12
CA GLY A 45 -18.15 6.17 2.38
C GLY A 45 -17.11 5.94 3.49
N LYS A 46 -17.12 4.74 4.09
CA LYS A 46 -16.16 4.35 5.14
C LYS A 46 -14.88 3.68 4.60
N LYS A 47 -14.77 3.48 3.28
CA LYS A 47 -13.66 2.76 2.65
C LYS A 47 -12.58 3.75 2.20
N TYR A 48 -11.33 3.43 2.54
CA TYR A 48 -10.15 4.09 2.01
C TYR A 48 -9.73 3.39 0.72
N LEU A 49 -9.48 4.17 -0.33
CA LEU A 49 -8.98 3.72 -1.61
C LEU A 49 -7.62 4.37 -1.89
N TYR A 50 -6.68 3.56 -2.39
CA TYR A 50 -5.28 3.92 -2.64
C TYR A 50 -4.98 3.73 -4.12
N ALA A 51 -4.12 4.58 -4.68
CA ALA A 51 -3.75 4.47 -6.08
C ALA A 51 -2.98 3.17 -6.34
N HIS A 52 -3.25 2.51 -7.45
CA HIS A 52 -2.54 1.29 -7.83
C HIS A 52 -1.04 1.56 -8.05
N GLU A 53 -0.70 2.69 -8.66
CA GLU A 53 0.68 3.09 -8.98
C GLU A 53 1.58 3.24 -7.74
N ASP A 54 1.00 3.58 -6.58
CA ASP A 54 1.73 3.71 -5.32
C ASP A 54 2.34 2.37 -4.88
N ILE A 55 1.82 1.22 -5.34
CA ILE A 55 2.40 -0.10 -5.05
C ILE A 55 3.82 -0.19 -5.58
N ASP A 56 4.05 0.19 -6.83
CA ASP A 56 5.37 0.08 -7.46
C ASP A 56 6.37 1.03 -6.81
N ILE A 57 5.92 2.24 -6.45
CA ILE A 57 6.71 3.23 -5.73
C ILE A 57 7.14 2.69 -4.37
N VAL A 58 6.19 2.21 -3.56
CA VAL A 58 6.47 1.66 -2.22
C VAL A 58 7.36 0.41 -2.30
N ASN A 59 7.10 -0.48 -3.27
CA ASN A 59 7.91 -1.68 -3.48
C ASN A 59 9.36 -1.34 -3.83
N HIS A 60 9.58 -0.34 -4.69
CA HIS A 60 10.92 0.11 -5.04
C HIS A 60 11.66 0.68 -3.83
N LYS A 61 10.97 1.47 -2.99
CA LYS A 61 11.54 2.01 -1.74
C LYS A 61 11.91 0.91 -0.75
N LEU A 62 11.06 -0.10 -0.60
CA LEU A 62 11.34 -1.28 0.25
C LEU A 62 12.57 -2.04 -0.26
N ARG A 63 12.65 -2.31 -1.56
CA ARG A 63 13.77 -3.05 -2.17
C ARG A 63 15.10 -2.32 -2.07
N LYS A 64 15.08 -0.98 -2.15
CA LYS A 64 16.27 -0.16 -1.94
C LYS A 64 16.67 0.00 -0.48
N GLY A 65 15.81 -0.41 0.45
CA GLY A 65 16.01 -0.13 1.87
C GLY A 65 15.85 1.34 2.22
N GLU A 66 15.12 2.14 1.43
CA GLU A 66 14.76 3.52 1.80
C GLU A 66 13.66 3.53 2.89
N ILE A 67 12.83 2.49 2.92
CA ILE A 67 11.83 2.27 3.95
C ILE A 67 11.88 0.83 4.46
N SER A 68 11.46 0.62 5.71
CA SER A 68 11.37 -0.70 6.33
C SER A 68 10.00 -0.94 6.93
N ILE A 69 9.56 -2.19 6.93
CA ILE A 69 8.42 -2.64 7.74
C ILE A 69 8.98 -3.19 9.05
N ARG A 70 8.65 -2.55 10.17
CA ARG A 70 9.11 -2.96 11.51
C ARG A 70 7.95 -3.48 12.35
N VAL A 71 8.29 -4.34 13.31
CA VAL A 71 7.35 -4.88 14.28
C VAL A 71 7.86 -4.56 15.69
N ASN A 72 7.23 -3.59 16.36
CA ASN A 72 7.48 -3.30 17.77
C ASN A 72 6.18 -2.77 18.39
N LYS A 73 5.50 -3.62 19.19
CA LYS A 73 4.15 -3.36 19.73
C LYS A 73 3.08 -3.07 18.66
N GLY A 74 3.33 -3.48 17.42
CA GLY A 74 2.49 -3.22 16.24
C GLY A 74 3.32 -3.23 14.96
N TYR A 75 2.65 -3.14 13.82
CA TYR A 75 3.31 -3.05 12.51
C TYR A 75 3.37 -1.59 12.06
N TYR A 76 4.53 -1.11 11.65
CA TYR A 76 4.67 0.26 11.14
C TYR A 76 5.77 0.36 10.09
N ILE A 77 5.65 1.37 9.21
CA ILE A 77 6.68 1.74 8.26
C ILE A 77 7.64 2.75 8.90
N THR A 78 8.94 2.62 8.62
CA THR A 78 9.96 3.63 8.92
C THR A 78 10.66 4.06 7.65
N ILE A 79 11.03 5.34 7.56
CA ILE A 79 12.05 5.80 6.60
C ILE A 79 13.41 5.48 7.23
N ASN A 80 14.32 4.90 6.45
CA ASN A 80 15.68 4.65 6.90
C ASN A 80 16.54 5.84 6.45
N ASP A 81 17.37 6.36 7.36
CA ASP A 81 18.42 7.34 7.07
C ASP A 81 19.67 6.66 6.49
#